data_AF-A0A7X7ADZ2-F1
#
_entry.id   AF-A0A7X7ADZ2-F1
#
_cell.length_a   1.000
_cell.length_b   1.000
_cell.length_c   1.000
_cell.angle_alpha   90.00
_cell.angle_beta   90.00
_cell.angle_gamma   90.00
#
_symmetry.space_group_name_H-M   'P 1'
#
loop_
_entity.id
_entity.type
_entity.pdbx_description
1 polymer ?
#
loop_
_entity_poly.entity_id
_entity_poly.type
_entity_poly.pdbx_seq_one_letter_code
_entity_poly.pdbx_strand_id
1 'polypeptide(L)' 'MSENVTVQPQNQIIAIGQHVEDFKNCTELRKVYPGGVYSDSPVYQKKYDRDGDGHGCE' A
#
# COMPACT_ATOMS: atom_id res chain seq x y z
N MET A 1 -28.29 0.02 13.51
CA MET A 1 -27.62 -0.89 12.55
C MET A 1 -26.57 -0.07 11.84
N SER A 2 -25.54 0.29 12.60
CA SER A 2 -24.65 1.42 12.32
C SER A 2 -23.34 0.91 11.75
N GLU A 3 -23.06 1.31 10.52
CA GLU A 3 -21.73 1.66 9.97
C GLU A 3 -20.55 0.80 10.44
N ASN A 4 -20.45 -0.42 9.90
CA ASN A 4 -19.21 -1.20 9.95
C ASN A 4 -18.30 -0.77 8.79
N VAL A 5 -17.87 0.50 8.84
CA VAL A 5 -16.83 1.04 7.98
C VAL A 5 -15.52 0.83 8.72
N THR A 6 -14.82 -0.27 8.40
CA THR A 6 -13.40 -0.41 8.76
C THR A 6 -12.59 0.55 7.89
N VAL A 7 -12.71 1.85 8.16
CA VAL A 7 -11.74 2.84 7.75
C VAL A 7 -10.59 2.72 8.74
N GLN A 8 -9.46 2.22 8.23
CA GLN A 8 -8.18 2.29 8.91
C GLN A 8 -7.92 3.74 9.36
N PRO A 9 -7.45 3.98 10.60
CA PRO A 9 -7.30 5.33 11.11
C PRO A 9 -6.11 6.01 10.42
N GLN A 10 -6.40 6.85 9.43
CA GLN A 10 -5.41 7.73 8.79
C GLN A 10 -5.14 8.93 9.68
N ASN A 11 -4.52 8.71 10.84
CA ASN A 11 -4.08 9.77 11.74
C ASN A 11 -2.55 9.82 11.78
N GLN A 12 -1.93 10.16 10.65
CA GLN A 12 -0.48 10.24 10.52
C GLN A 12 0.03 11.62 10.98
N ILE A 13 0.42 11.68 12.25
CA ILE A 13 1.23 12.77 12.82
C ILE A 13 2.70 12.54 12.37
N ILE A 14 3.29 13.57 11.77
CA ILE A 14 4.58 13.63 11.06
C ILE A 14 5.80 13.41 11.99
N ALA A 15 6.82 12.63 11.57
CA ALA A 15 8.26 12.96 11.68
C ALA A 15 9.22 11.74 11.55
N ILE A 16 9.35 11.13 10.35
CA ILE A 16 10.58 10.52 9.77
C ILE A 16 10.21 9.76 8.47
N GLY A 17 9.94 10.50 7.39
CA GLY A 17 10.15 10.05 6.01
C GLY A 17 9.46 8.79 5.44
N GLN A 18 8.56 8.09 6.13
CA GLN A 18 7.89 6.91 5.56
C GLN A 18 6.37 7.02 5.70
N HIS A 19 5.75 7.64 4.69
CA HIS A 19 4.30 7.60 4.50
C HIS A 19 3.93 6.19 4.03
N VAL A 20 3.42 5.36 4.95
CA VAL A 20 2.89 4.04 4.60
C VAL A 20 1.50 4.27 4.01
N GLU A 21 1.46 4.56 2.72
CA GLU A 21 0.21 4.63 1.96
C GLU A 21 -0.38 3.22 1.85
N ASP A 22 -1.41 2.95 2.64
CA ASP A 22 -2.19 1.71 2.52
C ASP A 22 -3.10 1.77 1.28
N PHE A 23 -2.61 1.21 0.17
CA PHE A 23 -3.40 1.10 -1.05
C PHE A 23 -4.45 -0.02 -0.92
N LYS A 24 -5.69 0.26 -1.33
CA LYS A 24 -6.75 -0.77 -1.31
C LYS A 24 -6.46 -1.93 -2.28
N ASN A 25 -5.83 -1.63 -3.42
CA ASN A 25 -5.49 -2.61 -4.44
C ASN A 25 -4.31 -2.12 -5.30
N CYS A 26 -3.80 -3.00 -6.16
CA CYS A 26 -2.75 -2.65 -7.13
C CYS A 26 -3.16 -1.55 -8.11
N THR A 27 -4.46 -1.34 -8.35
CA THR A 27 -4.95 -0.28 -9.25
C THR A 27 -4.70 1.10 -8.66
N GLU A 28 -4.99 1.29 -7.38
CA GLU A 28 -4.70 2.54 -6.66
C GLU A 28 -3.19 2.76 -6.55
N LEU A 29 -2.44 1.70 -6.26
CA LEU A 29 -0.98 1.75 -6.20
C LEU A 29 -0.39 2.18 -7.55
N ARG A 30 -0.85 1.59 -8.67
CA ARG A 30 -0.37 1.92 -10.03
C ARG A 30 -0.64 3.36 -10.47
N LYS A 31 -1.62 4.05 -9.86
CA LYS A 31 -1.83 5.48 -10.14
C LYS A 31 -0.65 6.33 -9.66
N VAL A 32 0.03 5.89 -8.59
CA VAL A 32 1.18 6.57 -8.00
C VAL A 32 2.49 5.94 -8.47
N TYR A 33 2.53 4.60 -8.53
CA TYR A 33 3.66 3.78 -8.92
C TYR A 33 3.28 2.88 -10.11
N PRO A 34 3.24 3.42 -11.35
CA PRO A 34 2.79 2.67 -12.52
C PRO A 34 3.66 1.47 -12.86
N GLY A 35 4.93 1.47 -12.41
CA GLY A 35 5.85 0.34 -12.53
C GLY A 35 5.77 -0.66 -11.38
N GLY A 36 4.75 -0.58 -10.52
CA GLY A 36 4.65 -1.43 -9.33
C GLY A 36 5.59 -0.97 -8.21
N VAL A 37 5.73 -1.84 -7.22
CA VAL A 37 6.42 -1.54 -5.96
C VAL A 37 7.40 -2.67 -5.64
N TYR A 38 8.67 -2.33 -5.43
CA TYR A 38 9.68 -3.27 -4.96
C TYR A 38 9.58 -3.52 -3.45
N SER A 39 10.08 -4.69 -3.02
CA SER A 39 10.14 -5.14 -1.63
C SER A 39 10.82 -4.18 -0.65
N ASP A 40 11.69 -3.29 -1.14
CA ASP A 40 12.36 -2.24 -0.36
C ASP A 40 11.42 -1.06 0.01
N SER A 41 10.27 -0.97 -0.65
CA SER A 41 9.34 0.14 -0.46
C SER A 41 8.45 -0.03 0.77
N PRO A 42 8.19 1.03 1.56
CA PRO A 42 7.29 0.96 2.71
C PRO A 42 5.83 0.66 2.34
N VAL A 43 5.46 0.83 1.06
CA VAL A 43 4.12 0.50 0.54
C VAL A 43 4.05 -0.90 -0.07
N TYR A 44 5.16 -1.66 -0.03
CA TYR A 44 5.19 -3.05 -0.46
C TYR A 44 4.41 -3.93 0.50
N GLN A 45 3.56 -4.79 -0.04
CA GLN A 45 2.89 -5.82 0.73
C GLN A 45 2.95 -7.14 -0.02
N LYS A 46 3.23 -8.24 0.68
CA LYS A 46 3.24 -9.60 0.13
C LYS A 46 1.94 -10.00 -0.59
N LYS A 47 0.81 -9.34 -0.28
CA LYS A 47 -0.46 -9.56 -0.98
C LYS A 47 -0.46 -9.05 -2.43
N TYR A 48 0.47 -8.17 -2.78
CA TYR A 48 0.64 -7.58 -4.11
C TYR A 48 1.65 -8.33 -4.97
N ASP A 49 2.54 -9.08 -4.34
CA ASP A 49 3.55 -9.92 -4.98
C ASP A 49 2.97 -11.33 -5.11
N ARG A 50 2.43 -11.63 -6.29
CA ARG A 50 1.72 -12.89 -6.55
C ARG A 50 2.69 -14.06 -6.72
N ASP A 51 3.84 -13.80 -7.32
CA ASP A 51 4.84 -14.78 -7.72
C ASP A 51 6.03 -14.87 -6.75
N GLY A 52 6.17 -13.92 -5.83
CA GLY A 52 7.12 -13.98 -4.73
C GLY A 52 8.51 -13.47 -5.08
N ASP A 53 8.65 -12.71 -6.17
CA ASP A 53 9.94 -12.24 -6.68
C ASP A 53 10.42 -10.94 -6.00
N GLY A 54 9.57 -10.34 -5.15
CA GLY A 54 9.84 -9.07 -4.50
C GLY A 54 9.41 -7.84 -5.31
N HIS A 55 8.61 -8.02 -6.36
CA HIS A 55 8.01 -6.95 -7.14
C HIS A 55 6.47 -7.05 -7.06
N GLY A 56 5.89 -6.23 -6.19
CA GLY A 56 4.45 -6.15 -6.01
C GLY A 56 3.77 -5.31 -7.09
N CYS A 57 2.59 -5.75 -7.53
CA CYS A 57 1.76 -5.04 -8.52
C CYS A 57 2.45 -4.78 -9.88
N GLU A 58 3.32 -5.70 -10.31
CA GLU A 58 3.78 -5.86 -11.71
C GLU A 58 2.61 -5.91 -12.70
#